data_AF-A0A969RCX9-F1
#
_entry.id   AF-A0A969RCX9-F1
#
_cell.length_a   1.000
_cell.length_b   1.000
_cell.length_c   1.000
_cell.angle_alpha   90.00
_cell.angle_beta   90.00
_cell.angle_gamma   90.00
#
_symmetry.space_group_name_H-M   'P 1'
#
loop_
_entity.id
_entity.type
_entity.pdbx_description
1 polymer ?
#
loop_
_entity_poly.entity_id
_entity_poly.type
_entity_poly.pdbx_seq_one_letter_code
_entity_poly.pdbx_strand_id
1 'polypeptide(L)'
;MDNQCKGFVSEKVRVPADQPVTKAIAMVLENADNADFSLSGYRVSVSSGVATIDLRLPPASKRRFSSLSNCEQLALFGSLRKTLTGNKPLKVRGVKFVDRGKEIKG
;
A
#
# COMPACT_ATOMS: atom_id res chain seq x y z
N MET A 1 2.97 -10.40 5.38
CA MET A 1 3.51 -11.35 4.39
C MET A 1 4.08 -12.53 5.15
N ASP A 2 4.02 -13.75 4.63
CA ASP A 2 4.77 -14.84 5.27
C ASP A 2 6.29 -14.60 5.14
N ASN A 3 7.08 -15.27 5.96
CA ASN A 3 8.53 -15.16 5.98
C ASN A 3 9.23 -15.76 4.74
N GLN A 4 8.46 -16.36 3.81
CA GLN A 4 8.96 -16.98 2.59
C GLN A 4 8.62 -16.18 1.33
N CYS A 5 7.98 -15.02 1.49
CA CYS A 5 7.44 -14.23 0.39
C CYS A 5 6.40 -14.93 -0.49
N LYS A 6 5.67 -15.93 0.02
CA LYS A 6 4.76 -16.76 -0.79
C LYS A 6 3.28 -16.42 -0.59
N GLY A 7 2.94 -15.69 0.47
CA GLY A 7 1.55 -15.43 0.82
C GLY A 7 1.35 -14.33 1.86
N PHE A 8 0.08 -14.12 2.22
CA PHE A 8 -0.34 -13.13 3.20
C PHE A 8 -0.93 -13.82 4.42
N VAL A 9 -0.46 -13.46 5.61
CA VAL A 9 -1.13 -13.78 6.87
C VAL A 9 -2.16 -12.69 7.12
N SER A 10 -3.43 -13.07 7.30
CA SER A 10 -4.49 -12.11 7.57
C SER A 10 -4.56 -11.79 9.06
N GLU A 11 -4.53 -10.51 9.39
CA GLU A 11 -4.69 -10.02 10.75
C GLU A 11 -5.96 -9.19 10.87
N LYS A 12 -6.71 -9.37 11.96
CA LYS A 12 -7.92 -8.60 12.26
C LYS A 12 -7.58 -7.50 13.25
N VAL A 13 -7.60 -6.26 12.77
CA VAL A 13 -7.36 -5.06 13.56
C VAL A 13 -8.61 -4.19 13.58
N ARG A 14 -8.93 -3.61 14.75
CA ARG A 14 -10.06 -2.68 14.90
C ARG A 14 -9.60 -1.29 14.53
N VAL A 15 -10.22 -0.70 13.50
CA VAL A 15 -10.01 0.70 13.13
C VAL A 15 -11.27 1.51 13.40
N PRO A 16 -11.16 2.75 13.90
CA PRO A 16 -12.31 3.65 14.00
C PRO A 16 -12.88 3.94 12.60
N ALA A 17 -14.20 4.12 12.50
CA ALA A 17 -14.94 4.09 11.23
C ALA A 17 -14.76 5.34 10.33
N ASP A 18 -14.16 6.41 10.83
CA ASP A 18 -13.80 7.60 10.08
C ASP A 18 -12.64 7.31 9.11
N GLN A 19 -12.88 7.52 7.82
CA GLN A 19 -11.93 7.31 6.72
C GLN A 19 -11.30 5.90 6.68
N PRO A 20 -12.11 4.84 6.53
CA PRO A 20 -11.66 3.46 6.73
C PRO A 20 -10.63 2.99 5.69
N VAL A 21 -10.63 3.59 4.48
CA VAL A 21 -9.61 3.33 3.45
C VAL A 21 -8.26 3.89 3.85
N THR A 22 -8.21 5.16 4.27
CA THR A 22 -6.98 5.83 4.72
C THR A 22 -6.36 5.07 5.88
N LYS A 23 -7.16 4.66 6.88
CA LYS A 23 -6.67 3.89 8.04
C LYS A 23 -6.17 2.51 7.66
N ALA A 24 -6.87 1.80 6.78
CA ALA A 24 -6.41 0.51 6.26
C ALA A 24 -5.05 0.63 5.55
N ILE A 25 -4.82 1.71 4.79
CA ILE A 25 -3.53 1.99 4.17
C ILE A 25 -2.47 2.28 5.24
N ALA A 26 -2.76 3.16 6.21
CA ALA A 26 -1.82 3.51 7.28
C ALA A 26 -1.28 2.29 8.01
N MET A 27 -2.16 1.37 8.45
CA MET A 27 -1.74 0.14 9.14
C MET A 27 -0.85 -0.76 8.30
N VAL A 28 -1.10 -0.85 6.98
CA VAL A 28 -0.23 -1.63 6.08
C VAL A 28 1.13 -0.96 5.94
N LEU A 29 1.16 0.38 5.85
CA LEU A 29 2.40 1.14 5.68
C LEU A 29 3.26 1.16 6.96
N GLU A 30 2.65 1.21 8.15
CA GLU A 30 3.37 1.10 9.43
C GLU A 30 4.22 -0.18 9.52
N ASN A 31 3.75 -1.27 8.89
CA ASN A 31 4.47 -2.54 8.84
C ASN A 31 5.45 -2.66 7.65
N ALA A 32 5.42 -1.72 6.72
CA ALA A 32 6.26 -1.72 5.52
C ALA A 32 7.45 -0.76 5.62
N ASP A 33 7.41 0.21 6.53
CA ASP A 33 8.50 1.15 6.76
C ASP A 33 9.71 0.42 7.34
N ASN A 34 10.82 0.45 6.62
CA ASN A 34 12.07 -0.20 6.99
C ASN A 34 13.27 0.73 6.71
N ALA A 35 14.43 0.42 7.28
CA ALA A 35 15.58 1.33 7.29
C ALA A 35 16.06 1.78 5.89
N ASP A 36 15.84 0.97 4.85
CA ASP A 36 16.33 1.24 3.48
C ASP A 36 15.24 1.75 2.52
N PHE A 37 13.98 1.76 2.95
CA PHE A 37 12.86 2.21 2.16
C PHE A 37 11.82 2.91 3.03
N SER A 38 11.82 4.25 2.97
CA SER A 38 10.87 5.09 3.68
C SER A 38 9.98 5.88 2.75
N LEU A 39 8.74 6.08 3.18
CA LEU A 39 7.78 6.95 2.51
C LEU A 39 7.74 8.30 3.22
N SER A 40 7.78 9.38 2.45
CA SER A 40 7.53 10.74 2.95
C SER A 40 6.03 11.00 3.20
N GLY A 41 5.17 10.11 2.72
CA GLY A 41 3.72 10.16 2.90
C GLY A 41 2.98 9.49 1.74
N TYR A 42 1.66 9.55 1.82
CA TYR A 42 0.79 9.06 0.75
C TYR A 42 -0.47 9.91 0.63
N ARG A 43 -1.15 9.81 -0.51
CA ARG A 43 -2.52 10.30 -0.72
C ARG A 43 -3.36 9.19 -1.31
N VAL A 44 -4.65 9.19 -0.98
CA VAL A 44 -5.60 8.24 -1.56
C VAL A 44 -6.82 8.97 -2.08
N SER A 45 -7.29 8.57 -3.25
CA SER A 45 -8.61 8.89 -3.76
C SER A 45 -9.32 7.61 -4.18
N VAL A 46 -10.64 7.56 -3.97
CA VAL A 46 -11.46 6.43 -4.41
C VAL A 46 -12.49 6.94 -5.40
N SER A 47 -12.47 6.40 -6.61
CA SER A 47 -13.44 6.73 -7.65
C SER A 47 -13.91 5.44 -8.32
N SER A 48 -15.22 5.28 -8.47
CA SER A 48 -15.84 4.09 -9.09
C SER A 48 -15.35 2.74 -8.51
N GLY A 49 -15.04 2.71 -7.22
CA GLY A 49 -14.52 1.51 -6.54
C GLY A 49 -13.05 1.19 -6.83
N VAL A 50 -12.30 2.09 -7.47
CA VAL A 50 -10.86 1.98 -7.64
C VAL A 50 -10.17 2.98 -6.72
N ALA A 51 -9.32 2.48 -5.82
CA ALA A 51 -8.45 3.31 -5.00
C ALA A 51 -7.18 3.66 -5.79
N THR A 52 -6.92 4.96 -5.98
CA THR A 52 -5.64 5.45 -6.51
C THR A 52 -4.80 5.94 -5.35
N ILE A 53 -3.66 5.30 -5.11
CA ILE A 53 -2.76 5.60 -4.00
C ILE A 53 -1.49 6.25 -4.58
N ASP A 54 -1.30 7.53 -4.25
CA ASP A 54 -0.09 8.30 -4.56
C ASP A 54 0.92 8.11 -3.43
N LEU A 55 1.88 7.20 -3.61
CA LEU A 55 2.94 6.89 -2.65
C LEU A 55 4.17 7.76 -2.95
N ARG A 56 4.70 8.45 -1.93
CA ARG A 56 5.75 9.46 -2.13
C ARG A 56 7.04 9.08 -1.45
N LEU A 57 8.09 8.93 -2.25
CA LEU A 57 9.45 8.82 -1.72
C LEU A 57 9.98 10.20 -1.29
N PRO A 58 10.78 10.26 -0.21
CA PRO A 58 11.59 11.43 0.10
C PRO A 58 12.42 11.90 -1.11
N PRO A 59 12.64 13.21 -1.29
CA PRO A 59 13.43 13.73 -2.41
C PRO A 59 14.85 13.15 -2.50
N ALA A 60 15.45 12.79 -1.36
CA ALA A 60 16.79 12.24 -1.24
C ALA A 60 16.82 10.70 -1.19
N SER A 61 15.71 10.02 -1.51
CA SER A 61 15.68 8.55 -1.51
C SER A 61 16.69 7.96 -2.48
N LYS A 62 17.55 7.09 -1.95
CA LYS A 62 18.52 6.32 -2.74
C LYS A 62 17.85 5.25 -3.59
N ARG A 63 16.71 4.72 -3.13
CA ARG A 63 15.93 3.68 -3.80
C ARG A 63 14.72 4.26 -4.52
N ARG A 64 14.30 3.59 -5.60
CA ARG A 64 13.06 3.83 -6.35
C ARG A 64 12.09 2.68 -6.13
N PHE A 65 10.80 2.88 -6.33
CA PHE A 65 9.83 1.77 -6.31
C PHE A 65 10.21 0.64 -7.27
N SER A 66 10.74 0.98 -8.45
CA SER A 66 11.22 0.01 -9.44
C SER A 66 12.49 -0.76 -9.04
N SER A 67 13.16 -0.34 -7.96
CA SER A 67 14.35 -1.01 -7.41
C SER A 67 14.02 -1.96 -6.25
N LEU A 68 12.74 -2.07 -5.90
CA LEU A 68 12.26 -3.05 -4.94
C LEU A 68 12.35 -4.45 -5.57
N SER A 69 12.85 -5.42 -4.79
CA SER A 69 12.77 -6.83 -5.14
C SER A 69 11.32 -7.28 -5.24
N ASN A 70 11.06 -8.42 -5.89
CA ASN A 70 9.71 -8.97 -5.99
C ASN A 70 9.07 -9.22 -4.61
N CYS A 71 9.86 -9.65 -3.63
CA CYS A 71 9.41 -9.78 -2.23
C CYS A 71 8.94 -8.43 -1.69
N GLU A 72 9.73 -7.36 -1.84
CA GLU A 72 9.39 -6.04 -1.32
C GLU A 72 8.18 -5.43 -2.05
N GLN A 73 8.09 -5.61 -3.37
CA GLN A 73 6.94 -5.17 -4.15
C GLN A 73 5.66 -5.90 -3.73
N LEU A 74 5.73 -7.21 -3.51
CA LEU A 74 4.60 -8.00 -3.02
C LEU A 74 4.23 -7.62 -1.57
N ALA A 75 5.23 -7.37 -0.72
CA ALA A 75 5.03 -6.91 0.66
C ALA A 75 4.28 -5.58 0.70
N LEU A 76 4.67 -4.61 -0.13
CA LEU A 76 4.07 -3.29 -0.15
C LEU A 76 2.77 -3.26 -0.98
N PHE A 77 2.88 -3.43 -2.30
CA PHE A 77 1.75 -3.27 -3.21
C PHE A 77 0.74 -4.40 -3.08
N GLY A 78 1.24 -5.64 -2.90
CA GLY A 78 0.40 -6.81 -2.71
C GLY A 78 -0.42 -6.73 -1.44
N SER A 79 0.19 -6.37 -0.31
CA SER A 79 -0.53 -6.20 0.97
C SER A 79 -1.58 -5.09 0.88
N LEU A 80 -1.24 -3.92 0.32
CA LEU A 80 -2.18 -2.82 0.13
C LEU A 80 -3.37 -3.26 -0.73
N ARG A 81 -3.10 -3.93 -1.87
CA ARG A 81 -4.14 -4.42 -2.76
C ARG A 81 -5.02 -5.45 -2.06
N LYS A 82 -4.43 -6.43 -1.37
CA LYS A 82 -5.15 -7.49 -0.66
C LYS A 82 -6.04 -6.94 0.45
N THR A 83 -5.52 -6.02 1.26
CA THR A 83 -6.26 -5.38 2.35
C THR A 83 -7.45 -4.60 1.83
N LEU A 84 -7.24 -3.77 0.80
CA LEU A 84 -8.30 -2.89 0.29
C LEU A 84 -9.39 -3.64 -0.45
N THR A 85 -9.04 -4.61 -1.29
CA THR A 85 -10.04 -5.38 -2.07
C THR A 85 -10.68 -6.52 -1.27
N GLY A 86 -10.00 -7.01 -0.22
CA GLY A 86 -10.53 -8.05 0.67
C GLY A 86 -11.52 -7.54 1.71
N ASN A 87 -11.56 -6.23 1.97
CA ASN A 87 -12.41 -5.62 2.98
C ASN A 87 -13.70 -5.02 2.35
N LYS A 88 -14.76 -5.83 2.28
CA LYS A 88 -16.04 -5.49 1.63
C LYS A 88 -16.62 -4.12 2.02
N PRO A 89 -16.67 -3.73 3.31
CA PRO A 89 -17.09 -2.38 3.73
C PRO A 89 -16.39 -1.21 3.04
N LEU A 90 -15.14 -1.37 2.60
CA LEU A 90 -14.40 -0.30 1.91
C LEU A 90 -14.93 -0.01 0.51
N LYS A 91 -15.73 -0.93 -0.08
CA LYS A 91 -16.25 -0.83 -1.45
C LYS A 91 -15.16 -0.64 -2.53
N VAL A 92 -13.93 -1.04 -2.23
CA VAL A 92 -12.80 -1.02 -3.17
C VAL A 92 -12.70 -2.36 -3.87
N ARG A 93 -12.63 -2.33 -5.21
CA ARG A 93 -12.57 -3.50 -6.09
C ARG A 93 -11.23 -3.59 -6.83
N GLY A 94 -10.53 -2.46 -6.95
CA GLY A 94 -9.24 -2.35 -7.60
C GLY A 94 -8.35 -1.30 -6.96
N VAL A 95 -7.04 -1.41 -7.17
CA VAL A 95 -6.04 -0.50 -6.63
C VAL A 95 -5.01 -0.15 -7.70
N LYS A 96 -4.76 1.15 -7.88
CA LYS A 96 -3.71 1.71 -8.73
C LYS A 96 -2.70 2.45 -7.87
N PHE A 97 -1.42 2.32 -8.21
CA PHE A 97 -0.32 2.96 -7.51
C PHE A 97 0.36 3.99 -8.42
N VAL A 98 0.57 5.18 -7.88
CA VAL A 98 1.25 6.27 -8.58
C VAL A 98 2.28 6.92 -7.65
N ASP A 99 3.28 7.57 -8.23
CA ASP A 99 4.18 8.52 -7.54
C ASP A 99 4.06 9.85 -8.27
N ARG A 100 3.50 10.85 -7.59
CA ARG A 100 3.24 12.19 -8.14
C ARG A 100 2.47 12.14 -9.46
N GLY A 101 1.47 11.26 -9.51
CA GLY A 101 0.60 11.07 -10.67
C GLY A 101 1.20 10.22 -11.80
N LYS A 102 2.46 9.78 -11.69
CA LYS A 102 3.07 8.83 -12.64
C LYS A 102 2.82 7.42 -12.15
N GLU A 103 2.32 6.56 -13.04
CA GLU A 103 2.09 5.16 -12.71
C GLU A 103 3.37 4.48 -12.24
N ILE A 104 3.29 3.79 -11.11
CA ILE A 104 4.33 2.88 -10.65
C ILE A 104 4.07 1.56 -11.36
N LYS A 105 4.94 1.20 -12.31
CA LYS A 105 4.92 -0.13 -12.91
C LYS A 105 5.42 -1.14 -11.87
N GLY A 106 4.55 -2.07 -11.49
CA GLY A 106 4.82 -3.19 -10.59
C GLY A 106 4.05 -4.41 -11.05
#